data_AF-A0A533QAN2-F1
#
_entry.id   AF-A0A533QAN2-F1
#
_cell.length_a   1.000
_cell.length_b   1.000
_cell.length_c   1.000
_cell.angle_alpha   90.00
_cell.angle_beta   90.00
_cell.angle_gamma   90.00
#
_symmetry.space_group_name_H-M   'P 1'
#
loop_
_entity.id
_entity.type
_entity.pdbx_description
1 polymer ?
#
loop_
_entity_poly.entity_id
_entity_poly.type
_entity_poly.pdbx_seq_one_letter_code
_entity_poly.pdbx_strand_id
1 'polypeptide(L)' 'MKKAVIEIDNNQIVRALEQLPQDEIKKVIDTLFLKGLYKKPDFEKVSAKTKKIVKKHKLKPEVIEEAIQWARRQK' A
#
# COMPACT_ATOMS: atom_id res chain seq x y z
N MET A 1 -26.70 19.58 -8.62
CA MET A 1 -25.26 19.84 -8.40
C MET A 1 -24.47 18.73 -9.07
N LYS A 2 -23.69 19.03 -10.12
CA LYS A 2 -22.81 18.04 -10.76
C LYS A 2 -21.66 17.76 -9.79
N LYS A 3 -21.59 16.53 -9.22
CA LYS A 3 -20.39 16.09 -8.49
C LYS A 3 -19.25 16.06 -9.50
N ALA A 4 -18.36 17.05 -9.43
CA ALA A 4 -17.10 17.00 -10.16
C ALA A 4 -16.29 15.84 -9.57
N VAL A 5 -16.29 14.71 -10.25
CA VAL A 5 -15.40 13.60 -9.92
C VAL A 5 -14.04 14.03 -10.47
N ILE A 6 -13.15 14.48 -9.58
CA ILE A 6 -11.76 14.71 -9.96
C ILE A 6 -11.17 13.33 -10.23
N GLU A 7 -11.04 12.97 -11.50
CA GLU A 7 -10.28 11.79 -11.90
C GLU A 7 -8.81 12.09 -11.66
N ILE A 8 -8.28 11.59 -10.54
CA ILE A 8 -6.86 11.69 -10.22
C ILE A 8 -6.14 10.57 -10.96
N ASP A 9 -5.14 10.93 -11.77
CA ASP A 9 -4.34 9.94 -12.49
C ASP A 9 -3.49 9.11 -11.53
N ASN A 10 -3.35 7.81 -11.81
CA ASN A 10 -2.58 6.90 -10.96
C ASN A 10 -1.12 7.35 -10.81
N ASN A 11 -0.50 7.97 -11.83
CA ASN A 11 0.88 8.46 -11.70
C ASN A 11 0.96 9.70 -10.80
N GLN A 12 -0.09 10.53 -10.75
CA GLN A 12 -0.12 11.66 -9.82
C GLN A 12 -0.21 11.17 -8.37
N ILE A 13 -0.99 10.12 -8.11
CA ILE A 13 -1.07 9.48 -6.80
C ILE A 13 0.29 8.90 -6.41
N VAL A 14 0.94 8.15 -7.30
CA VAL A 14 2.25 7.55 -7.03
C VAL A 14 3.29 8.62 -6.73
N ARG A 15 3.37 9.69 -7.54
CA ARG A 15 4.29 10.80 -7.29
C ARG A 15 4.02 11.51 -5.97
N ALA A 16 2.76 11.69 -5.59
CA ALA A 16 2.40 12.28 -4.31
C ALA A 16 2.81 11.36 -3.14
N LEU A 17 2.64 10.05 -3.27
CA LEU A 17 3.05 9.07 -2.25
C LEU A 17 4.58 8.98 -2.14
N GLU A 18 5.32 9.10 -3.24
CA GLU A 18 6.79 9.10 -3.25
C GLU A 18 7.41 10.29 -2.50
N GLN A 19 6.67 11.41 -2.38
CA GLN A 19 7.11 12.59 -1.63
C GLN A 19 6.90 12.45 -0.12
N LEU A 20 6.14 11.44 0.33
CA LEU A 20 5.85 11.24 1.74
C LEU A 20 6.95 10.41 2.42
N PRO A 21 7.22 10.68 3.71
CA PRO A 21 7.99 9.78 4.55
C PRO A 21 7.37 8.37 4.56
N GLN A 22 8.20 7.34 4.64
CA GLN A 22 7.75 5.94 4.57
C GLN A 22 6.71 5.58 5.63
N ASP A 23 6.81 6.17 6.82
CA ASP A 23 5.85 6.00 7.92
C ASP A 23 4.49 6.69 7.66
N GLU A 24 4.49 7.75 6.86
CA GLU A 24 3.27 8.46 6.46
C GLU A 24 2.54 7.76 5.31
N ILE A 25 3.28 7.15 4.37
CA ILE A 25 2.70 6.35 3.28
C ILE A 25 1.78 5.26 3.83
N LYS A 26 2.20 4.57 4.90
CA LYS A 26 1.39 3.54 5.57
C LYS A 26 0.06 4.11 6.07
N LYS A 27 0.08 5.27 6.76
CA LYS A 27 -1.13 5.93 7.29
C LYS A 27 -2.09 6.36 6.19
N VAL A 28 -1.57 6.86 5.07
CA VAL A 28 -2.38 7.27 3.92
C VAL A 28 -3.09 6.05 3.32
N ILE A 29 -2.36 4.97 3.04
CA ILE A 29 -2.93 3.74 2.49
C ILE A 29 -4.00 3.15 3.43
N ASP A 30 -3.73 3.11 4.74
CA ASP A 30 -4.69 2.63 5.73
C ASP A 30 -5.99 3.47 5.72
N THR A 31 -5.85 4.80 5.67
CA THR A 31 -6.99 5.72 5.59
C THR A 31 -7.81 5.50 4.32
N LEU A 32 -7.16 5.22 3.19
CA LEU A 32 -7.82 4.94 1.91
C LEU A 32 -8.66 3.65 1.97
N PHE A 33 -8.16 2.62 2.63
CA PHE A 33 -8.93 1.39 2.86
C PHE A 33 -10.07 1.59 3.86
N LEU A 34 -9.83 2.31 4.98
CA LEU A 34 -10.84 2.58 5.99
C LEU A 34 -12.01 3.40 5.45
N LYS A 35 -11.74 4.39 4.59
CA LYS A 35 -12.78 5.20 3.94
C LYS A 35 -13.50 4.47 2.80
N GLY A 36 -13.14 3.23 2.50
CA GLY A 36 -13.72 2.44 1.41
C GLY A 36 -13.42 3.02 0.01
N LEU A 37 -12.44 3.91 -0.10
CA LEU A 37 -12.06 4.55 -1.36
C LEU A 37 -11.33 3.57 -2.29
N TYR A 38 -10.65 2.58 -1.70
CA TYR A 38 -10.00 1.50 -2.42
C TYR A 38 -10.37 0.15 -1.82
N LYS A 39 -10.51 -0.86 -2.68
CA LYS A 39 -10.73 -2.23 -2.25
C LYS A 39 -9.42 -2.82 -1.73
N LYS A 40 -9.45 -3.41 -0.52
CA LYS A 40 -8.31 -4.19 -0.02
C LYS A 40 -7.96 -5.28 -1.04
N PRO A 41 -6.68 -5.41 -1.43
CA PRO A 41 -6.28 -6.40 -2.42
C PRO A 41 -6.41 -7.82 -1.86
N ASP A 42 -6.58 -8.78 -2.76
CA ASP A 42 -6.67 -10.20 -2.41
C ASP A 42 -5.35 -10.72 -1.83
N PHE A 43 -5.44 -11.44 -0.71
CA PHE A 43 -4.27 -11.90 0.04
C PHE A 43 -3.38 -12.85 -0.78
N GLU A 44 -3.97 -13.78 -1.53
CA GLU A 44 -3.20 -14.76 -2.32
C GLU A 44 -2.41 -14.06 -3.43
N LYS A 45 -3.06 -13.11 -4.12
CA LYS A 45 -2.40 -12.31 -5.18
C LYS A 45 -1.27 -11.45 -4.62
N VAL A 46 -1.47 -10.82 -3.47
CA VAL A 46 -0.43 -10.02 -2.81
C VAL A 46 0.71 -10.91 -2.36
N SER A 47 0.43 -12.02 -1.68
CA SER A 47 1.44 -12.96 -1.18
C SER A 47 2.33 -13.51 -2.30
N ALA A 48 1.74 -13.90 -3.43
CA ALA A 48 2.49 -14.39 -4.59
C ALA A 48 3.42 -13.33 -5.19
N LYS A 49 2.95 -12.07 -5.35
CA LYS A 49 3.80 -10.96 -5.82
C LYS A 49 4.90 -10.62 -4.83
N THR A 50 4.58 -10.56 -3.54
CA THR A 50 5.54 -10.24 -2.47
C THR A 50 6.66 -11.27 -2.41
N LYS A 51 6.36 -12.58 -2.48
CA LYS A 51 7.38 -13.65 -2.55
C LYS A 51 8.35 -13.44 -3.72
N LYS A 52 7.84 -13.06 -4.89
CA LYS A 52 8.69 -12.74 -6.06
C LYS A 52 9.59 -11.53 -5.80
N ILE A 53 9.06 -10.48 -5.19
CA ILE A 53 9.81 -9.23 -4.89
C ILE A 53 10.90 -9.48 -3.86
N VAL A 54 10.57 -10.15 -2.74
CA VAL A 54 11.51 -10.51 -1.66
C VAL A 54 12.66 -11.33 -2.22
N LYS A 55 12.36 -12.35 -3.04
CA LYS A 55 13.38 -13.19 -3.70
C LYS A 55 14.24 -12.39 -4.68
N LYS A 56 13.64 -11.50 -5.47
CA LYS A 56 14.34 -10.67 -6.46
C LYS A 56 15.29 -9.65 -5.82
N HIS A 57 14.87 -9.01 -4.73
CA HIS A 57 15.63 -7.93 -4.10
C HIS A 57 16.44 -8.38 -2.88
N LYS A 58 16.45 -9.69 -2.55
CA LYS A 58 17.12 -10.25 -1.37
C LYS A 58 16.88 -9.41 -0.11
N LEU A 59 15.60 -9.08 0.13
CA LEU A 59 15.23 -8.24 1.27
C LEU A 59 15.65 -8.92 2.58
N LYS A 60 16.16 -8.12 3.51
CA LYS A 60 16.63 -8.62 4.79
C LYS A 60 15.46 -9.14 5.65
N PRO A 61 15.69 -10.15 6.50
CA PRO A 61 14.65 -10.70 7.37
C PRO A 61 13.93 -9.65 8.22
N GLU A 62 14.65 -8.63 8.71
CA GLU A 62 14.08 -7.59 9.59
C GLU A 62 13.02 -6.75 8.89
N VAL A 63 13.21 -6.46 7.60
CA VAL A 63 12.24 -5.72 6.77
C VAL A 63 10.99 -6.56 6.53
N ILE A 64 11.15 -7.88 6.39
CA ILE A 64 10.03 -8.82 6.23
C ILE A 64 9.25 -8.92 7.54
N GLU A 65 9.94 -9.01 8.67
CA GLU A 65 9.36 -9.07 10.01
C GLU A 65 8.50 -7.82 10.29
N GLU A 66 9.04 -6.62 10.02
CA GLU A 66 8.33 -5.35 10.20
C GLU A 66 7.05 -5.29 9.34
N ALA A 67 7.13 -5.75 8.09
CA ALA A 67 5.98 -5.81 7.20
C ALA A 67 4.91 -6.79 7.68
N ILE A 68 5.30 -7.96 8.19
CA ILE A 68 4.37 -8.95 8.77
C ILE A 68 3.68 -8.38 10.01
N GLN A 69 4.43 -7.75 10.92
CA GLN A 69 3.88 -7.14 12.13
C GLN A 69 2.89 -6.03 11.81
N TRP A 70 3.21 -5.17 10.84
CA TRP A 70 2.28 -4.15 10.36
C TRP A 70 1.00 -4.78 9.79
N ALA A 71 1.11 -5.79 8.92
CA ALA A 71 -0.06 -6.44 8.31
C ALA A 71 -1.00 -7.09 9.35
N ARG A 72 -0.46 -7.66 10.42
CA ARG A 72 -1.26 -8.23 11.51
C ARG A 72 -2.08 -7.18 12.27
N ARG A 73 -1.63 -5.94 12.34
CA ARG A 73 -2.35 -4.83 13.00
C ARG A 73 -3.51 -4.27 12.17
N GLN A 74 -3.62 -4.64 10.89
CA GLN A 74 -4.65 -4.18 9.96
C GLN A 74 -5.84 -5.15 9.80
N LYS A 75 -5.78 -6.29 10.52
CA LYS A 75 -6.89 -7.24 10.68
C LYS A 75 -7.90 -6.70 11.67
#